data_AF-A0A9W8TQC8-F1
#
_entry.id   AF-A0A9W8TQC8-F1
#
_cell.length_a   1.000
_cell.length_b   1.000
_cell.length_c   1.000
_cell.angle_alpha   90.00
_cell.angle_beta   90.00
_cell.angle_gamma   90.00
#
_symmetry.space_group_name_H-M   'P 1'
#
loop_
_entity.id
_entity.type
_entity.pdbx_description
1 polymer ?
#
loop_
_entity_poly.entity_id
_entity_poly.type
_entity_poly.pdbx_seq_one_letter_code
_entity_poly.pdbx_strand_id
1 'polypeptide(L)'
;MRIDRAPSLTRVSLPSVSADSLTLWITEAISLTDFIIGNSTSFASLTLSNVASSHWYSSYNFASPNISTVGSISLDVCLPLDGLRSAKSMSISCPSFCSYNLTNLVSVGGLTLEKAAFINTVDPVDSGSGSISPVQVMNSMTLRNSIAGSDPSIGGVEIPLRRIGSIVQDLNITSNGNVHVAYDGLTDVGGSFPNGANIFPALTLVSGNVTVEATNNDFNCSKLVSEFTERSTRNVKCNGKNYNISKSLPEPSHRSNQGLSREAWAGIGVGTAVAVIGILGVFIGIIIHYRRRLTRLEKGVAVQTSSGKRSIDGPRQQQPFTMQEVDGRGIFREKPDDPLVELLVEPSELPTGP
;
A
#
# COMPACT_ATOMS: atom_id res chain seq x y z
N MET A 1 24.83 2.90 -2.35
CA MET A 1 24.64 2.54 -3.77
C MET A 1 23.73 3.55 -4.43
N ARG A 2 24.15 4.12 -5.56
CA ARG A 2 23.38 5.10 -6.31
C ARG A 2 23.31 4.67 -7.77
N ILE A 3 22.10 4.55 -8.29
CA ILE A 3 21.79 4.19 -9.67
C ILE A 3 20.84 5.26 -10.21
N ASP A 4 21.32 6.06 -11.15
CA ASP A 4 20.52 7.11 -11.78
C ASP A 4 20.31 6.82 -13.25
N ARG A 5 19.12 7.12 -13.77
CA ARG A 5 18.82 7.09 -15.21
C ARG A 5 19.13 5.74 -15.86
N ALA A 6 18.64 4.67 -15.25
CA ALA A 6 18.88 3.30 -15.72
C ALA A 6 17.59 2.66 -16.25
N PRO A 7 17.04 3.12 -17.40
CA PRO A 7 15.74 2.68 -17.89
C PRO A 7 15.71 1.20 -18.27
N SER A 8 16.87 0.59 -18.57
CA SER A 8 17.04 -0.82 -18.90
C SER A 8 17.33 -1.71 -17.68
N LEU A 9 17.43 -1.15 -16.47
CA LEU A 9 17.68 -1.92 -15.26
C LEU A 9 16.46 -2.78 -14.94
N THR A 10 16.60 -4.09 -15.03
CA THR A 10 15.51 -5.05 -14.78
C THR A 10 15.55 -5.66 -13.39
N ARG A 11 16.74 -5.77 -12.79
CA ARG A 11 16.94 -6.41 -11.49
C ARG A 11 17.96 -5.67 -10.63
N VAL A 12 17.62 -5.50 -9.36
CA VAL A 12 18.56 -5.15 -8.29
C VAL A 12 18.47 -6.23 -7.22
N SER A 13 19.61 -6.78 -6.82
CA SER A 13 19.69 -7.79 -5.77
C SER A 13 20.79 -7.42 -4.78
N LEU A 14 20.42 -7.32 -3.51
CA LEU A 14 21.28 -6.97 -2.38
C LEU A 14 21.19 -8.10 -1.33
N PRO A 15 21.79 -9.28 -1.58
CA PRO A 15 21.51 -10.52 -0.85
C PRO A 15 21.93 -10.50 0.62
N SER A 16 22.92 -9.67 0.99
CA SER A 16 23.24 -9.40 2.38
C SER A 16 23.95 -8.06 2.47
N VAL A 17 23.33 -7.08 3.11
CA VAL A 17 24.00 -5.83 3.44
C VAL A 17 23.86 -5.60 4.93
N SER A 18 24.84 -6.12 5.67
CA SER A 18 25.03 -5.83 7.09
C SER A 18 25.73 -4.48 7.24
N ALA A 19 25.04 -3.41 6.84
CA ALA A 19 25.53 -2.06 7.08
C ALA A 19 24.42 -1.23 7.70
N ASP A 20 24.69 -0.72 8.91
CA ASP A 20 23.81 0.21 9.62
C ASP A 20 23.59 1.53 8.85
N SER A 21 24.33 1.73 7.75
CA SER A 21 24.37 2.97 6.98
C SER A 21 24.13 2.80 5.47
N LEU A 22 23.44 1.74 5.03
CA LEU A 22 23.17 1.59 3.60
C LEU A 22 22.28 2.73 3.10
N THR A 23 22.83 3.52 2.18
CA THR A 23 22.07 4.49 1.37
C THR A 23 21.83 3.87 0.01
N LEU A 24 20.57 3.70 -0.37
CA LEU A 24 20.16 3.22 -1.68
C LEU A 24 19.33 4.29 -2.39
N TRP A 25 19.75 4.61 -3.61
CA TRP A 25 19.11 5.62 -4.44
C TRP A 25 18.96 5.07 -5.86
N ILE A 26 17.73 4.84 -6.31
CA ILE A 26 17.41 4.35 -7.65
C ILE A 26 16.41 5.31 -8.30
N THR A 27 16.78 5.86 -9.45
CA THR A 27 15.91 6.77 -10.21
C THR A 27 15.78 6.38 -11.68
N GLU A 28 14.61 6.67 -12.27
CA GLU A 28 14.33 6.48 -13.70
C GLU A 28 14.59 5.03 -14.20
N ALA A 29 14.33 4.04 -13.34
CA ALA A 29 14.48 2.61 -13.65
C ALA A 29 13.13 1.99 -14.07
N ILE A 30 12.61 2.46 -15.21
CA ILE A 30 11.26 2.13 -15.71
C ILE A 30 11.07 0.66 -16.11
N SER A 31 12.14 -0.12 -16.21
CA SER A 31 12.08 -1.57 -16.50
C SER A 31 12.33 -2.44 -15.27
N LEU A 32 12.47 -1.87 -14.07
CA LEU A 32 12.80 -2.65 -12.87
C LEU A 32 11.64 -3.56 -12.48
N THR A 33 11.85 -4.87 -12.61
CA THR A 33 10.85 -5.89 -12.26
C THR A 33 11.19 -6.62 -10.97
N ASP A 34 12.49 -6.74 -10.64
CA ASP A 34 12.96 -7.45 -9.45
C ASP A 34 13.79 -6.53 -8.54
N PHE A 35 13.43 -6.50 -7.26
CA PHE A 35 14.15 -5.77 -6.23
C PHE A 35 14.25 -6.62 -4.96
N ILE A 36 15.36 -7.34 -4.85
CA ILE A 36 15.58 -8.29 -3.79
C ILE A 36 16.50 -7.63 -2.77
N ILE A 37 15.98 -7.32 -1.58
CA ILE A 37 16.78 -6.98 -0.42
C ILE A 37 16.85 -8.24 0.44
N GLY A 38 18.05 -8.73 0.70
CA GLY A 38 18.24 -9.91 1.55
C GLY A 38 17.93 -9.63 3.02
N ASN A 39 18.80 -10.09 3.93
CA ASN A 39 18.57 -9.93 5.37
C ASN A 39 18.91 -8.53 5.90
N SER A 40 18.94 -7.50 5.05
CA SER A 40 19.26 -6.14 5.48
C SER A 40 18.07 -5.56 6.26
N THR A 41 18.27 -5.33 7.55
CA THR A 41 17.21 -4.87 8.46
C THR A 41 17.12 -3.36 8.58
N SER A 42 18.15 -2.63 8.16
CA SER A 42 18.31 -1.19 8.37
C SER A 42 18.86 -0.46 7.15
N PHE A 43 18.32 0.71 6.86
CA PHE A 43 18.85 1.63 5.84
C PHE A 43 19.09 3.02 6.45
N ALA A 44 20.18 3.68 6.06
CA ALA A 44 20.31 5.12 6.31
C ALA A 44 19.33 5.91 5.44
N SER A 45 19.23 5.55 4.16
CA SER A 45 18.29 6.17 3.23
C SER A 45 17.87 5.21 2.12
N LEU A 46 16.58 5.24 1.75
CA LEU A 46 15.99 4.51 0.65
C LEU A 46 15.20 5.47 -0.24
N THR A 47 15.66 5.68 -1.46
CA THR A 47 14.98 6.50 -2.47
C THR A 47 14.70 5.66 -3.71
N LEU A 48 13.42 5.51 -4.04
CA LEU A 48 12.96 4.92 -5.30
C LEU A 48 12.08 5.96 -6.00
N SER A 49 12.53 6.46 -7.15
CA SER A 49 11.77 7.44 -7.93
C SER A 49 11.66 7.06 -9.41
N ASN A 50 10.46 7.14 -9.97
CA ASN A 50 10.15 6.81 -11.35
C ASN A 50 10.64 5.41 -11.75
N VAL A 51 10.28 4.43 -10.92
CA VAL A 51 10.62 3.02 -11.10
C VAL A 51 9.35 2.25 -11.50
N ALA A 52 9.48 1.21 -12.34
CA ALA A 52 8.31 0.46 -12.83
C ALA A 52 7.51 -0.14 -11.67
N SER A 53 6.25 0.27 -11.47
CA SER A 53 5.46 -0.10 -10.29
C SER A 53 4.29 -1.05 -10.54
N SER A 54 3.98 -1.38 -11.81
CA SER A 54 2.65 -1.90 -12.17
C SER A 54 2.30 -3.28 -11.62
N HIS A 55 3.24 -4.01 -10.99
CA HIS A 55 3.03 -5.38 -10.50
C HIS A 55 3.70 -5.73 -9.16
N TRP A 56 4.22 -4.77 -8.40
CA TRP A 56 4.98 -5.10 -7.18
C TRP A 56 4.11 -5.61 -6.04
N TYR A 57 2.84 -5.24 -5.99
CA TYR A 57 1.88 -5.65 -4.95
C TYR A 57 1.61 -7.16 -4.90
N SER A 58 1.96 -7.92 -5.95
CA SER A 58 1.75 -9.38 -6.02
C SER A 58 3.03 -10.19 -6.25
N SER A 59 4.19 -9.53 -6.34
CA SER A 59 5.45 -10.20 -6.66
C SER A 59 6.16 -10.69 -5.39
N TYR A 60 6.26 -12.01 -5.23
CA TYR A 60 7.09 -12.65 -4.19
C TYR A 60 8.58 -12.30 -4.31
N ASN A 61 9.00 -11.66 -5.41
CA ASN A 61 10.39 -11.26 -5.64
C ASN A 61 10.77 -9.96 -4.92
N PHE A 62 9.85 -9.34 -4.17
CA PHE A 62 10.13 -8.18 -3.35
C PHE A 62 10.28 -8.59 -1.87
N ALA A 63 11.54 -8.65 -1.42
CA ALA A 63 11.90 -8.96 -0.05
C ALA A 63 11.97 -7.70 0.84
N SER A 64 10.94 -6.84 0.76
CA SER A 64 10.74 -5.74 1.70
C SER A 64 10.31 -6.09 3.13
N PRO A 65 9.78 -7.30 3.48
CA PRO A 65 9.38 -7.58 4.86
C PRO A 65 10.55 -7.63 5.84
N ASN A 66 11.80 -7.62 5.36
CA ASN A 66 12.98 -7.59 6.21
C ASN A 66 13.39 -6.18 6.64
N ILE A 67 12.94 -5.13 5.94
CA ILE A 67 13.32 -3.74 6.26
C ILE A 67 12.60 -3.31 7.52
N SER A 68 13.29 -3.27 8.65
CA SER A 68 12.70 -2.94 9.95
C SER A 68 12.86 -1.47 10.34
N THR A 69 13.99 -0.86 9.98
CA THR A 69 14.31 0.52 10.35
C THR A 69 14.89 1.28 9.17
N VAL A 70 14.48 2.54 8.99
CA VAL A 70 15.02 3.40 7.93
C VAL A 70 15.27 4.80 8.48
N GLY A 71 16.40 5.42 8.15
CA GLY A 71 16.62 6.84 8.41
C GLY A 71 15.64 7.67 7.60
N SER A 72 15.84 7.78 6.30
CA SER A 72 14.92 8.47 5.38
C SER A 72 14.40 7.56 4.29
N ILE A 73 13.09 7.56 4.05
CA ILE A 73 12.47 6.84 2.93
C ILE A 73 11.72 7.82 2.03
N SER A 74 11.95 7.73 0.72
CA SER A 74 11.28 8.54 -0.29
C SER A 74 10.86 7.66 -1.45
N LEU A 75 9.55 7.50 -1.66
CA LEU A 75 8.97 6.59 -2.63
C LEU A 75 7.94 7.31 -3.49
N ASP A 76 8.00 7.11 -4.80
CA ASP A 76 6.89 7.41 -5.72
C ASP A 76 6.29 6.16 -6.38
N VAL A 77 6.66 4.99 -5.86
CA VAL A 77 6.25 3.66 -6.33
C VAL A 77 5.53 2.87 -5.24
N CYS A 78 4.73 1.90 -5.64
CA CYS A 78 4.05 0.98 -4.72
C CYS A 78 5.03 -0.06 -4.17
N LEU A 79 5.59 0.18 -2.99
CA LEU A 79 6.47 -0.74 -2.31
C LEU A 79 5.83 -1.19 -1.00
N PRO A 80 5.43 -2.47 -0.86
CA PRO A 80 5.03 -3.00 0.44
C PRO A 80 6.19 -2.86 1.43
N LEU A 81 5.91 -2.46 2.66
CA LEU A 81 6.89 -2.20 3.72
C LEU A 81 6.43 -2.89 5.01
N ASP A 82 5.98 -4.14 4.86
CA ASP A 82 5.46 -4.98 5.94
C ASP A 82 6.39 -5.07 7.14
N GLY A 83 7.70 -5.09 6.91
CA GLY A 83 8.71 -5.19 7.96
C GLY A 83 8.93 -3.90 8.75
N LEU A 84 8.53 -2.76 8.19
CA LEU A 84 8.99 -1.46 8.63
C LEU A 84 8.36 -1.10 9.97
N ARG A 85 9.18 -0.98 11.01
CA ARG A 85 8.77 -0.63 12.38
C ARG A 85 8.98 0.84 12.70
N SER A 86 10.06 1.43 12.20
CA SER A 86 10.37 2.84 12.46
C SER A 86 11.06 3.53 11.30
N ALA A 87 10.71 4.79 11.04
CA ALA A 87 11.43 5.65 10.11
C ALA A 87 11.72 7.04 10.69
N LYS A 88 12.90 7.64 10.49
CA LYS A 88 13.15 9.03 10.94
C LYS A 88 12.42 10.04 10.03
N SER A 89 12.30 9.76 8.74
CA SER A 89 11.51 10.56 7.80
C SER A 89 10.95 9.67 6.70
N MET A 90 9.69 9.88 6.34
CA MET A 90 8.98 9.14 5.29
C MET A 90 8.27 10.12 4.36
N SER A 91 8.57 10.02 3.08
CA SER A 91 7.90 10.76 2.00
C SER A 91 7.35 9.77 0.99
N ILE A 92 6.04 9.76 0.83
CA ILE A 92 5.33 8.88 -0.10
C ILE A 92 4.58 9.76 -1.09
N SER A 93 4.84 9.59 -2.38
CA SER A 93 4.20 10.33 -3.46
C SER A 93 3.77 9.39 -4.58
N CYS A 94 2.65 8.68 -4.44
CA CYS A 94 2.17 7.83 -5.53
C CYS A 94 0.77 8.25 -6.02
N PRO A 95 0.59 8.45 -7.34
CA PRO A 95 -0.65 9.00 -7.89
C PRO A 95 -1.91 8.13 -7.76
N SER A 96 -1.83 6.81 -7.53
CA SER A 96 -3.02 6.00 -7.23
C SER A 96 -2.74 4.54 -6.84
N PHE A 97 -3.67 3.96 -6.06
CA PHE A 97 -3.84 2.53 -5.76
C PHE A 97 -2.64 1.78 -5.15
N CYS A 98 -1.70 2.47 -4.52
CA CYS A 98 -0.65 1.77 -3.78
C CYS A 98 -1.13 1.27 -2.42
N SER A 99 -0.73 0.05 -2.10
CA SER A 99 -0.66 -0.43 -0.74
C SER A 99 0.80 -0.49 -0.30
N TYR A 100 1.14 0.24 0.75
CA TYR A 100 2.48 0.20 1.36
C TYR A 100 2.55 -0.81 2.51
N ASN A 101 1.41 -1.40 2.90
CA ASN A 101 1.31 -2.40 3.96
C ASN A 101 2.15 -2.07 5.22
N LEU A 102 1.96 -0.89 5.80
CA LEU A 102 2.75 -0.42 6.95
C LEU A 102 2.28 -1.05 8.27
N THR A 103 1.85 -2.32 8.27
CA THR A 103 1.21 -3.00 9.41
C THR A 103 2.09 -3.03 10.66
N ASN A 104 3.40 -3.19 10.52
CA ASN A 104 4.33 -3.18 11.65
C ASN A 104 4.87 -1.79 12.02
N LEU A 105 4.50 -0.73 11.29
CA LEU A 105 4.99 0.62 11.58
C LEU A 105 4.47 1.07 12.95
N VAL A 106 5.37 1.50 13.83
CA VAL A 106 5.07 1.99 15.19
C VAL A 106 5.36 3.48 15.30
N SER A 107 6.46 3.94 14.70
CA SER A 107 6.85 5.35 14.78
C SER A 107 7.43 5.87 13.48
N VAL A 108 7.15 7.14 13.20
CA VAL A 108 7.77 7.89 12.10
C VAL A 108 8.14 9.26 12.63
N GLY A 109 9.32 9.79 12.27
CA GLY A 109 9.68 11.15 12.64
C GLY A 109 8.81 12.15 11.88
N GLY A 110 9.17 12.44 10.62
CA GLY A 110 8.33 13.23 9.72
C GLY A 110 7.59 12.36 8.71
N LEU A 111 6.30 12.62 8.49
CA LEU A 111 5.48 11.91 7.50
C LEU A 111 4.95 12.88 6.44
N THR A 112 5.36 12.70 5.20
CA THR A 112 4.82 13.45 4.04
C THR A 112 4.10 12.50 3.12
N LEU A 113 2.82 12.78 2.89
CA LEU A 113 1.96 12.08 1.94
C LEU A 113 1.60 13.06 0.84
N GLU A 114 1.95 12.73 -0.39
CA GLU A 114 1.66 13.52 -1.57
C GLU A 114 0.88 12.72 -2.60
N LYS A 115 -0.12 13.34 -3.23
CA LYS A 115 -1.01 12.66 -4.19
C LYS A 115 -1.66 11.41 -3.60
N ALA A 116 -1.98 11.44 -2.30
CA ALA A 116 -2.34 10.26 -1.55
C ALA A 116 -3.78 9.77 -1.75
N ALA A 117 -4.47 10.28 -2.77
CA ALA A 117 -5.75 9.72 -3.19
C ALA A 117 -5.52 8.24 -3.53
N PHE A 118 -6.30 7.34 -2.91
CA PHE A 118 -6.19 5.88 -3.08
C PHE A 118 -4.95 5.21 -2.49
N ILE A 119 -4.19 5.87 -1.61
CA ILE A 119 -3.12 5.16 -0.91
C ILE A 119 -3.69 4.42 0.30
N ASN A 120 -3.59 3.10 0.27
CA ASN A 120 -3.81 2.28 1.44
C ASN A 120 -2.50 2.19 2.24
N THR A 121 -2.21 3.24 3.01
CA THR A 121 -0.95 3.35 3.75
C THR A 121 -1.00 2.60 5.07
N VAL A 122 -2.02 2.87 5.89
CA VAL A 122 -1.96 2.54 7.32
C VAL A 122 -3.16 1.75 7.83
N ASP A 123 -4.10 1.27 7.01
CA ASP A 123 -5.23 0.46 7.52
C ASP A 123 -5.04 -1.02 7.16
N PRO A 124 -5.06 -1.96 8.12
CA PRO A 124 -5.34 -3.35 7.78
C PRO A 124 -6.73 -3.41 7.14
N VAL A 125 -6.81 -4.00 5.96
CA VAL A 125 -8.07 -4.10 5.20
C VAL A 125 -9.14 -4.95 5.91
N ASP A 126 -8.82 -5.65 7.01
CA ASP A 126 -9.75 -6.53 7.70
C ASP A 126 -10.04 -6.10 9.15
N SER A 127 -11.26 -5.60 9.34
CA SER A 127 -11.93 -5.19 10.57
C SER A 127 -12.15 -6.31 11.61
N GLY A 128 -11.47 -7.44 11.48
CA GLY A 128 -11.76 -8.67 12.23
C GLY A 128 -10.69 -9.14 13.22
N SER A 129 -9.43 -8.71 13.12
CA SER A 129 -8.36 -9.37 13.89
C SER A 129 -7.30 -8.42 14.43
N GLY A 130 -7.34 -8.23 15.75
CA GLY A 130 -6.21 -7.72 16.53
C GLY A 130 -6.23 -6.20 16.72
N SER A 131 -6.03 -5.78 17.96
CA SER A 131 -5.64 -4.40 18.26
C SER A 131 -4.30 -4.13 17.58
N ILE A 132 -4.31 -3.38 16.47
CA ILE A 132 -3.07 -2.93 15.85
C ILE A 132 -2.60 -1.68 16.57
N SER A 133 -1.31 -1.64 16.89
CA SER A 133 -0.72 -0.50 17.57
C SER A 133 -0.84 0.78 16.73
N PRO A 134 -1.22 1.91 17.36
CA PRO A 134 -1.22 3.20 16.69
C PRO A 134 0.20 3.62 16.29
N VAL A 135 0.31 4.30 15.16
CA VAL A 135 1.53 4.92 14.65
C VAL A 135 1.69 6.30 15.28
N GLN A 136 2.87 6.56 15.83
CA GLN A 136 3.23 7.86 16.37
C GLN A 136 4.06 8.65 15.34
N VAL A 137 3.62 9.87 15.01
CA VAL A 137 4.39 10.83 14.20
C VAL A 137 5.13 11.77 15.15
N MET A 138 6.43 11.58 15.33
CA MET A 138 7.25 12.26 16.35
C MET A 138 7.56 13.72 16.03
N ASN A 139 7.46 14.11 14.76
CA ASN A 139 7.62 15.48 14.30
C ASN A 139 6.30 15.94 13.66
N SER A 140 6.33 16.33 12.38
CA SER A 140 5.18 16.82 11.65
C SER A 140 4.65 15.81 10.63
N MET A 141 3.36 15.92 10.36
CA MET A 141 2.68 15.24 9.27
C MET A 141 2.24 16.26 8.22
N THR A 142 2.52 15.99 6.95
CA THR A 142 2.06 16.81 5.82
C THR A 142 1.29 15.94 4.83
N LEU A 143 0.07 16.33 4.51
CA LEU A 143 -0.76 15.72 3.48
C LEU A 143 -1.04 16.76 2.39
N ARG A 144 -0.53 16.52 1.17
CA ARG A 144 -0.66 17.50 0.09
C ARG A 144 -1.02 16.92 -1.26
N ASN A 145 -1.63 17.75 -2.10
CA ASN A 145 -1.91 17.44 -3.51
C ASN A 145 -2.73 16.15 -3.73
N SER A 146 -3.54 15.72 -2.75
CA SER A 146 -4.37 14.52 -2.89
C SER A 146 -5.69 14.89 -3.55
N ILE A 147 -5.80 14.63 -4.84
CA ILE A 147 -6.97 14.97 -5.66
C ILE A 147 -7.55 13.67 -6.20
N ALA A 148 -8.79 13.38 -5.81
CA ALA A 148 -9.56 12.32 -6.45
C ALA A 148 -10.02 12.77 -7.83
N GLY A 149 -9.90 11.89 -8.82
CA GLY A 149 -10.51 12.10 -10.13
C GLY A 149 -12.01 12.38 -9.98
N SER A 150 -12.57 13.20 -10.87
CA SER A 150 -13.98 13.59 -10.85
C SER A 150 -14.94 12.47 -11.27
N ASP A 151 -14.51 11.21 -11.27
CA ASP A 151 -15.35 10.10 -11.68
C ASP A 151 -16.38 9.81 -10.58
N PRO A 152 -17.67 10.14 -10.80
CA PRO A 152 -18.70 9.97 -9.79
C PRO A 152 -19.00 8.50 -9.49
N SER A 153 -18.52 7.56 -10.32
CA SER A 153 -18.68 6.12 -10.08
C SER A 153 -17.76 5.60 -8.98
N ILE A 154 -16.66 6.30 -8.72
CA ILE A 154 -15.75 6.04 -7.62
C ILE A 154 -16.27 6.86 -6.43
N GLY A 155 -17.22 6.28 -5.68
CA GLY A 155 -17.70 6.87 -4.42
C GLY A 155 -16.52 7.41 -3.61
N GLY A 156 -16.67 8.62 -3.06
CA GLY A 156 -15.59 9.48 -2.57
C GLY A 156 -14.33 8.76 -2.07
N VAL A 157 -13.17 9.20 -2.54
CA VAL A 157 -11.90 8.53 -2.27
C VAL A 157 -11.49 8.78 -0.84
N GLU A 158 -11.42 7.73 -0.05
CA GLU A 158 -10.90 7.80 1.32
C GLU A 158 -9.36 7.68 1.32
N ILE A 159 -8.71 8.51 2.13
CA ILE A 159 -7.30 8.41 2.52
C ILE A 159 -7.31 7.88 3.96
N PRO A 160 -7.13 6.56 4.16
CA PRO A 160 -7.25 5.95 5.47
C PRO A 160 -5.97 6.16 6.28
N LEU A 161 -6.02 7.12 7.20
CA LEU A 161 -4.97 7.44 8.18
C LEU A 161 -5.37 6.97 9.59
N ARG A 162 -6.25 5.97 9.67
CA ARG A 162 -6.88 5.50 10.91
C ARG A 162 -5.90 5.00 11.95
N ARG A 163 -4.74 4.51 11.56
CA ARG A 163 -3.71 4.06 12.52
C ARG A 163 -2.80 5.18 13.00
N ILE A 164 -2.83 6.39 12.42
CA ILE A 164 -2.06 7.51 12.97
C ILE A 164 -2.68 7.87 14.31
N GLY A 165 -1.99 7.56 15.42
CA GLY A 165 -2.49 7.73 16.77
C GLY A 165 -2.18 9.09 17.38
N SER A 166 -0.99 9.60 17.10
CA SER A 166 -0.55 10.89 17.59
C SER A 166 0.40 11.57 16.60
N ILE A 167 0.37 12.90 16.57
CA ILE A 167 1.31 13.75 15.84
C ILE A 167 1.88 14.73 16.86
N VAL A 168 3.17 14.64 17.18
CA VAL A 168 3.77 15.41 18.28
C VAL A 168 3.90 16.90 17.95
N GLN A 169 4.05 17.27 16.67
CA GLN A 169 4.17 18.67 16.24
C GLN A 169 2.99 19.07 15.35
N ASP A 170 3.25 19.43 14.09
CA ASP A 170 2.24 20.03 13.22
C ASP A 170 1.59 19.01 12.28
N LEU A 171 0.29 19.17 12.06
CA LEU A 171 -0.46 18.52 10.98
C LEU A 171 -0.80 19.58 9.91
N ASN A 172 -0.21 19.43 8.72
CA ASN A 172 -0.41 20.34 7.61
C ASN A 172 -1.16 19.65 6.46
N ILE A 173 -2.34 20.15 6.09
CA ILE A 173 -3.19 19.58 5.03
C ILE A 173 -3.42 20.65 3.96
N THR A 174 -2.80 20.48 2.79
CA THR A 174 -2.83 21.50 1.72
C THR A 174 -3.23 20.93 0.37
N SER A 175 -4.01 21.69 -0.41
CA SER A 175 -4.29 21.36 -1.83
C SER A 175 -4.91 19.97 -2.04
N ASN A 176 -5.79 19.54 -1.14
CA ASN A 176 -6.53 18.28 -1.27
C ASN A 176 -7.96 18.56 -1.78
N GLY A 177 -8.45 17.73 -2.71
CA GLY A 177 -9.74 17.94 -3.37
C GLY A 177 -10.48 16.64 -3.64
N ASN A 178 -11.78 16.61 -3.34
CA ASN A 178 -12.66 15.44 -3.54
C ASN A 178 -12.19 14.15 -2.82
N VAL A 179 -11.42 14.29 -1.74
CA VAL A 179 -10.96 13.18 -0.91
C VAL A 179 -11.57 13.27 0.49
N HIS A 180 -11.97 12.15 1.05
CA HIS A 180 -12.28 11.97 2.46
C HIS A 180 -10.98 11.55 3.17
N VAL A 181 -10.62 12.18 4.30
CA VAL A 181 -9.42 11.77 5.05
C VAL A 181 -9.87 11.23 6.39
N ALA A 182 -9.68 9.92 6.60
CA ALA A 182 -10.13 9.24 7.81
C ALA A 182 -9.02 9.18 8.85
N TYR A 183 -9.25 9.79 10.01
CA TYR A 183 -8.32 9.88 11.15
C TYR A 183 -8.87 9.18 12.40
N ASP A 184 -9.54 8.04 12.24
CA ASP A 184 -10.33 7.44 13.31
C ASP A 184 -9.53 7.05 14.56
N GLY A 185 -8.24 6.73 14.42
CA GLY A 185 -7.36 6.46 15.56
C GLY A 185 -6.53 7.65 16.02
N LEU A 186 -6.65 8.82 15.39
CA LEU A 186 -5.91 10.01 15.78
C LEU A 186 -6.47 10.55 17.10
N THR A 187 -5.66 10.51 18.15
CA THR A 187 -6.00 10.91 19.53
C THR A 187 -5.30 12.19 20.01
N ASP A 188 -4.16 12.55 19.39
CA ASP A 188 -3.38 13.74 19.75
C ASP A 188 -2.69 14.42 18.55
N VAL A 189 -2.67 15.76 18.52
CA VAL A 189 -1.90 16.58 17.56
C VAL A 189 -1.30 17.82 18.25
N GLY A 190 0.03 17.85 18.35
CA GLY A 190 0.82 18.97 18.83
C GLY A 190 1.22 18.90 20.30
N GLY A 191 2.30 19.62 20.64
CA GLY A 191 3.00 19.58 21.92
C GLY A 191 2.23 20.22 23.08
N SER A 192 2.49 19.73 24.30
CA SER A 192 1.82 20.11 25.55
C SER A 192 1.35 21.56 25.63
N PHE A 193 0.03 21.78 25.68
CA PHE A 193 -0.54 22.95 26.35
C PHE A 193 -1.47 22.46 27.47
N PRO A 194 -1.44 23.10 28.65
CA PRO A 194 -2.34 22.77 29.73
C PRO A 194 -3.75 23.21 29.33
N ASN A 195 -4.63 22.23 29.12
CA ASN A 195 -6.10 22.34 29.07
C ASN A 195 -6.71 22.89 27.75
N GLY A 196 -7.24 21.99 26.91
CA GLY A 196 -8.15 22.35 25.82
C GLY A 196 -8.66 21.12 25.04
N ALA A 197 -9.98 20.90 25.03
CA ALA A 197 -10.65 19.78 24.37
C ALA A 197 -10.75 19.97 22.84
N ASN A 198 -10.71 18.87 22.08
CA ASN A 198 -10.49 18.86 20.64
C ASN A 198 -11.64 18.16 19.85
N ILE A 199 -11.74 18.43 18.54
CA ILE A 199 -12.98 18.27 17.73
C ILE A 199 -12.79 17.39 16.48
N PHE A 200 -11.84 16.47 16.49
CA PHE A 200 -12.16 15.16 15.92
C PHE A 200 -12.79 14.38 17.08
N PRO A 201 -13.92 13.67 16.92
CA PRO A 201 -14.53 12.96 18.04
C PRO A 201 -13.58 11.94 18.73
N ALA A 202 -12.49 11.55 18.06
CA ALA A 202 -11.38 10.74 18.60
C ALA A 202 -10.21 11.56 19.18
N LEU A 203 -10.07 12.84 18.82
CA LEU A 203 -9.01 13.69 19.32
C LEU A 203 -9.40 14.35 20.65
N THR A 204 -8.66 14.06 21.71
CA THR A 204 -8.92 14.62 23.04
C THR A 204 -8.23 15.97 23.30
N LEU A 205 -7.13 16.28 22.59
CA LEU A 205 -6.34 17.52 22.72
C LEU A 205 -5.75 17.93 21.36
N VAL A 206 -5.77 19.23 21.00
CA VAL A 206 -4.97 19.82 19.90
C VAL A 206 -4.27 21.04 20.47
N SER A 207 -2.96 21.08 20.30
CA SER A 207 -2.13 22.18 20.78
C SER A 207 -1.15 22.69 19.70
N GLY A 208 -1.13 22.06 18.52
CA GLY A 208 -0.41 22.52 17.33
C GLY A 208 -1.23 23.45 16.43
N ASN A 209 -0.57 23.99 15.39
CA ASN A 209 -1.27 24.70 14.33
C ASN A 209 -1.87 23.69 13.35
N VAL A 210 -3.20 23.63 13.30
CA VAL A 210 -3.90 22.87 12.26
C VAL A 210 -4.23 23.84 11.13
N THR A 211 -3.49 23.73 10.03
CA THR A 211 -3.82 24.49 8.81
C THR A 211 -4.57 23.58 7.86
N VAL A 212 -5.83 23.93 7.58
CA VAL A 212 -6.65 23.25 6.58
C VAL A 212 -6.82 24.17 5.39
N GLU A 213 -6.22 23.79 4.26
CA GLU A 213 -6.43 24.48 3.00
C GLU A 213 -7.31 23.62 2.10
N ALA A 214 -8.63 23.73 2.29
CA ALA A 214 -9.61 23.11 1.42
C ALA A 214 -9.94 24.05 0.25
N THR A 215 -9.88 23.52 -0.97
CA THR A 215 -10.26 24.23 -2.20
C THR A 215 -11.54 23.67 -2.84
N ASN A 216 -12.24 22.74 -2.17
CA ASN A 216 -13.48 22.15 -2.66
C ASN A 216 -14.71 22.90 -2.15
N ASN A 217 -15.82 22.77 -2.89
CA ASN A 217 -17.09 23.43 -2.57
C ASN A 217 -17.82 22.80 -1.38
N ASP A 218 -17.45 21.57 -1.01
CA ASP A 218 -18.09 20.80 0.06
C ASP A 218 -17.53 21.13 1.45
N PHE A 219 -16.41 21.86 1.51
CA PHE A 219 -15.76 22.22 2.77
C PHE A 219 -15.97 23.70 3.08
N ASN A 220 -16.81 23.97 4.08
CA ASN A 220 -17.09 25.34 4.52
C ASN A 220 -16.09 25.75 5.61
N CYS A 221 -15.04 26.46 5.21
CA CYS A 221 -14.04 27.01 6.14
C CYS A 221 -14.67 27.92 7.19
N SER A 222 -15.71 28.68 6.86
CA SER A 222 -16.40 29.52 7.87
C SER A 222 -17.08 28.70 8.95
N LYS A 223 -17.70 27.57 8.60
CA LYS A 223 -18.33 26.69 9.58
C LYS A 223 -17.30 26.02 10.49
N LEU A 224 -16.17 25.59 9.92
CA LEU A 224 -15.04 25.07 10.70
C LEU A 224 -14.53 26.15 11.65
N VAL A 225 -14.19 27.34 11.14
CA VAL A 225 -13.66 28.44 11.96
C VAL A 225 -14.67 28.91 13.01
N SER A 226 -15.98 28.94 12.72
CA SER A 226 -17.00 29.32 13.72
C SER A 226 -17.12 28.30 14.85
N GLU A 227 -17.12 27.01 14.54
CA GLU A 227 -17.13 25.94 15.57
C GLU A 227 -15.84 25.98 16.41
N PHE A 228 -14.70 26.35 15.80
CA PHE A 228 -13.42 26.54 16.49
C PHE A 228 -13.36 27.79 17.38
N THR A 229 -13.94 28.90 16.93
CA THR A 229 -13.95 30.17 17.66
C THR A 229 -14.83 30.07 18.92
N GLU A 230 -15.93 29.33 18.85
CA GLU A 230 -16.81 29.08 20.00
C GLU A 230 -16.21 28.12 21.05
N ARG A 231 -15.25 27.25 20.68
CA ARG A 231 -14.65 26.25 21.56
C ARG A 231 -13.22 26.56 22.05
N SER A 232 -12.79 27.82 21.97
CA SER A 232 -11.58 28.37 22.64
C SER A 232 -10.20 27.93 22.11
N THR A 233 -10.11 27.21 21.00
CA THR A 233 -8.83 26.81 20.38
C THR A 233 -8.34 27.88 19.39
N ARG A 234 -7.26 28.60 19.71
CA ARG A 234 -6.76 29.78 18.96
C ARG A 234 -5.87 29.48 17.75
N ASN A 235 -5.61 28.20 17.42
CA ASN A 235 -4.52 27.81 16.51
C ASN A 235 -4.99 27.08 15.23
N VAL A 236 -6.27 27.19 14.86
CA VAL A 236 -6.76 26.62 13.60
C VAL A 236 -6.90 27.71 12.55
N LYS A 237 -6.15 27.54 11.47
CA LYS A 237 -6.16 28.44 10.32
C LYS A 237 -6.79 27.72 9.14
N CYS A 238 -7.96 28.16 8.69
CA CYS A 238 -8.56 27.68 7.45
C CYS A 238 -8.27 28.70 6.34
N ASN A 239 -7.39 28.37 5.39
CA ASN A 239 -7.08 29.26 4.26
C ASN A 239 -7.91 28.97 3.00
N GLY A 240 -9.03 28.24 3.14
CA GLY A 240 -9.92 27.96 2.02
C GLY A 240 -10.72 29.19 1.57
N LYS A 241 -10.90 29.35 0.26
CA LYS A 241 -11.90 30.29 -0.27
C LYS A 241 -13.27 29.66 -0.08
N ASN A 242 -14.14 30.31 0.70
CA ASN A 242 -15.56 29.98 0.64
C ASN A 242 -16.05 30.31 -0.77
N TYR A 243 -16.20 29.29 -1.60
CA TYR A 243 -17.02 29.42 -2.78
C TYR A 243 -18.45 29.53 -2.27
N ASN A 244 -18.89 30.77 -2.00
CA ASN A 244 -20.30 31.08 -1.90
C ASN A 244 -20.90 30.64 -3.22
N ILE A 245 -21.52 29.47 -3.25
CA ILE A 245 -22.44 29.08 -4.30
C ILE A 245 -23.66 29.98 -4.10
N SER A 246 -23.50 31.25 -4.44
CA SER A 246 -24.57 32.18 -4.78
C SER A 246 -25.08 31.85 -6.18
N LYS A 247 -25.10 30.57 -6.57
CA LYS A 247 -26.04 30.15 -7.60
C LYS A 247 -27.36 29.98 -6.86
N SER A 248 -28.22 30.96 -7.09
CA SER A 248 -29.67 30.84 -7.07
C SER A 248 -30.11 29.48 -7.67
N LEU A 249 -30.01 28.41 -6.89
CA LEU A 249 -30.91 27.29 -7.01
C LEU A 249 -32.21 27.77 -6.36
N PRO A 250 -33.37 27.59 -7.03
CA PRO A 250 -34.64 27.99 -6.45
C PRO A 250 -34.78 27.32 -5.09
N GLU A 251 -35.07 28.15 -4.11
CA GLU A 251 -35.46 27.82 -2.76
C GLU A 251 -36.27 26.51 -2.76
N PRO A 252 -35.78 25.43 -2.12
CA PRO A 252 -36.61 24.25 -1.93
C PRO A 252 -37.70 24.67 -0.94
N SER A 253 -38.87 24.97 -1.49
CA SER A 253 -40.10 25.14 -0.73
C SER A 253 -40.18 24.02 0.29
N HIS A 254 -40.43 24.41 1.55
CA HIS A 254 -40.66 23.55 2.70
C HIS A 254 -41.24 22.18 2.31
N ARG A 255 -40.37 21.18 2.15
CA ARG A 255 -40.80 19.78 2.19
C ARG A 255 -41.01 19.46 3.66
N SER A 256 -42.27 19.61 4.06
CA SER A 256 -42.84 18.81 5.14
C SER A 256 -42.36 17.36 5.01
N ASN A 257 -42.10 16.72 6.15
CA ASN A 257 -41.75 15.30 6.25
C ASN A 257 -42.84 14.43 5.61
N GLN A 258 -42.79 14.29 4.28
CA GLN A 258 -43.54 13.29 3.56
C GLN A 258 -42.76 11.99 3.70
N GLY A 259 -43.19 11.18 4.66
CA GLY A 259 -42.80 9.77 4.73
C GLY A 259 -42.92 9.16 3.35
N LEU A 260 -41.84 8.49 2.91
CA LEU A 260 -41.78 7.80 1.63
C LEU A 260 -43.04 6.94 1.46
N SER A 261 -43.76 7.16 0.35
CA SER A 261 -44.94 6.37 -0.01
C SER A 261 -44.64 4.87 0.10
N ARG A 262 -45.54 4.12 0.73
CA ARG A 262 -45.44 2.66 0.96
C ARG A 262 -45.15 1.86 -0.32
N GLU A 263 -45.42 2.42 -1.49
CA GLU A 263 -45.22 1.78 -2.79
C GLU A 263 -43.75 1.77 -3.25
N ALA A 264 -42.92 2.73 -2.81
CA ALA A 264 -41.49 2.77 -3.16
C ALA A 264 -40.66 1.72 -2.39
N TRP A 265 -41.10 1.32 -1.20
CA TRP A 265 -40.45 0.28 -0.40
C TRP A 265 -40.61 -1.13 -0.95
N ALA A 266 -41.68 -1.38 -1.73
CA ALA A 266 -41.91 -2.68 -2.36
C ALA A 266 -40.92 -2.97 -3.51
N GLY A 267 -40.43 -1.94 -4.21
CA GLY A 267 -39.52 -2.10 -5.35
C GLY A 267 -38.10 -2.54 -4.98
N ILE A 268 -37.58 -2.04 -3.84
CA ILE A 268 -36.20 -2.33 -3.41
C ILE A 268 -36.09 -3.73 -2.77
N GLY A 269 -37.17 -4.21 -2.15
CA GLY A 269 -37.20 -5.54 -1.51
C GLY A 269 -37.18 -6.71 -2.50
N VAL A 270 -37.78 -6.56 -3.68
CA VAL A 270 -37.83 -7.67 -4.67
C VAL A 270 -36.51 -7.81 -5.44
N GLY A 271 -35.86 -6.70 -5.77
CA GLY A 271 -34.60 -6.73 -6.52
C GLY A 271 -33.44 -7.40 -5.76
N THR A 272 -33.37 -7.17 -4.45
CA THR A 272 -32.33 -7.78 -3.59
C THR A 272 -32.54 -9.28 -3.41
N ALA A 273 -33.78 -9.75 -3.27
CA ALA A 273 -34.08 -11.18 -3.13
C ALA A 273 -33.67 -12.00 -4.36
N VAL A 274 -33.94 -11.47 -5.57
CA VAL A 274 -33.58 -12.17 -6.82
C VAL A 274 -32.06 -12.26 -7.01
N ALA A 275 -31.32 -11.20 -6.68
CA ALA A 275 -29.86 -11.20 -6.77
C ALA A 275 -29.21 -12.23 -5.83
N VAL A 276 -29.68 -12.30 -4.57
CA VAL A 276 -29.14 -13.25 -3.59
C VAL A 276 -29.44 -14.71 -3.99
N ILE A 277 -30.63 -15.01 -4.49
CA ILE A 277 -30.98 -16.35 -4.97
C ILE A 277 -30.14 -16.73 -6.20
N GLY A 278 -29.89 -15.79 -7.11
CA GLY A 278 -29.03 -16.01 -8.27
C GLY A 278 -27.60 -16.39 -7.89
N ILE A 279 -27.01 -15.66 -6.95
CA ILE A 279 -25.64 -15.93 -6.46
C ILE A 279 -25.57 -17.30 -5.77
N LEU A 280 -26.53 -17.62 -4.90
CA LEU A 280 -26.59 -18.92 -4.23
C LEU A 280 -26.75 -20.08 -5.22
N GLY A 281 -27.57 -19.92 -6.25
CA GLY A 281 -27.73 -20.91 -7.31
C GLY A 281 -26.44 -21.21 -8.05
N VAL A 282 -25.65 -20.18 -8.38
CA VAL A 282 -24.35 -20.34 -9.03
C VAL A 282 -23.35 -21.06 -8.11
N PHE A 283 -23.28 -20.68 -6.83
CA PHE A 283 -22.41 -21.33 -5.86
C PHE A 283 -22.73 -22.82 -5.69
N ILE A 284 -24.02 -23.17 -5.56
CA ILE A 284 -24.46 -24.57 -5.46
C ILE A 284 -24.10 -25.34 -6.74
N GLY A 285 -24.29 -24.73 -7.92
CA GLY A 285 -23.91 -25.31 -9.20
C GLY A 285 -22.41 -25.63 -9.30
N ILE A 286 -21.56 -24.71 -8.85
CA ILE A 286 -20.09 -24.89 -8.82
C ILE A 286 -19.72 -26.06 -7.90
N ILE A 287 -20.32 -26.14 -6.71
CA ILE A 287 -20.05 -27.22 -5.75
C ILE A 287 -20.44 -28.58 -6.33
N ILE A 288 -21.61 -28.69 -6.97
CA ILE A 288 -22.06 -29.93 -7.61
C ILE A 288 -21.13 -30.31 -8.77
N HIS A 289 -20.72 -29.33 -9.59
CA HIS A 289 -19.80 -29.55 -10.70
C HIS A 289 -18.45 -30.10 -10.23
N TYR A 290 -17.88 -29.52 -9.16
CA TYR A 290 -16.64 -29.98 -8.56
C TYR A 290 -16.77 -31.40 -7.99
N ARG A 291 -17.86 -31.71 -7.27
CA ARG A 291 -18.10 -33.05 -6.73
C ARG A 291 -18.23 -34.12 -7.83
N ARG A 292 -18.89 -33.79 -8.94
CA ARG A 292 -18.97 -34.69 -10.12
C ARG A 292 -17.61 -34.92 -10.77
N ARG A 293 -16.73 -33.91 -10.79
CA ARG A 293 -15.37 -34.05 -11.33
C ARG A 293 -14.50 -34.94 -10.44
N LEU A 294 -14.57 -34.78 -9.12
CA LEU A 294 -13.86 -35.61 -8.15
C LEU A 294 -14.26 -37.09 -8.25
N THR A 295 -15.56 -37.39 -8.36
CA THR A 295 -16.02 -38.79 -8.52
C THR A 295 -15.59 -39.43 -9.85
N ARG A 296 -15.35 -38.64 -10.91
CA ARG A 296 -14.75 -39.17 -12.15
C ARG A 296 -13.28 -39.52 -11.98
N LEU A 297 -12.55 -38.77 -11.16
CA LEU A 297 -11.13 -39.05 -10.87
C LEU A 297 -10.98 -40.31 -10.02
N GLU A 298 -11.80 -40.48 -8.98
CA GLU A 298 -11.78 -41.71 -8.14
C GLU A 298 -12.12 -42.97 -8.94
N LYS A 299 -13.12 -42.89 -9.85
CA LYS A 299 -13.47 -44.03 -10.72
C LYS A 299 -12.41 -44.32 -11.78
N GLY A 300 -11.64 -43.32 -12.23
CA GLY A 300 -10.53 -43.50 -13.16
C GLY A 300 -9.35 -44.26 -12.53
N VAL A 301 -9.08 -44.03 -11.24
CA VAL A 301 -7.99 -44.69 -10.51
C VAL A 301 -8.33 -46.14 -10.16
N ALA A 302 -9.60 -46.44 -9.84
CA ALA A 302 -10.02 -47.80 -9.50
C ALA A 302 -9.92 -48.78 -10.69
N VAL A 303 -10.07 -48.30 -11.94
CA VAL A 303 -10.03 -49.16 -13.14
C VAL A 303 -8.60 -49.55 -13.55
N GLN A 304 -7.58 -48.76 -13.20
CA GLN A 304 -6.18 -49.09 -13.51
C GLN A 304 -5.54 -50.09 -12.53
N THR A 305 -6.13 -50.32 -11.36
CA THR A 305 -5.52 -51.19 -10.33
C THR A 305 -6.00 -52.66 -10.39
N SER A 306 -6.85 -53.02 -11.35
CA SER A 306 -7.44 -54.38 -11.48
C SER A 306 -6.88 -55.24 -12.63
N SER A 307 -5.96 -54.74 -13.46
CA SER A 307 -5.37 -55.54 -14.55
C SER A 307 -3.96 -56.03 -14.19
N GLY A 308 -3.89 -56.82 -13.12
CA GLY A 308 -2.68 -57.49 -12.65
C GLY A 308 -2.88 -59.00 -12.57
N LYS A 309 -2.96 -59.69 -13.72
CA LYS A 309 -2.73 -61.15 -13.76
C LYS A 309 -2.44 -61.67 -15.18
N ARG A 310 -1.39 -62.51 -15.27
CA ARG A 310 -0.90 -63.32 -16.41
C ARG A 310 -0.09 -62.57 -17.48
N SER A 311 1.00 -63.08 -18.04
CA SER A 311 1.80 -64.30 -17.83
C SER A 311 3.05 -64.16 -18.73
N ILE A 312 4.23 -64.42 -18.16
CA ILE A 312 5.34 -65.24 -18.67
C ILE A 312 5.60 -65.33 -20.20
N ASP A 313 6.90 -65.16 -20.53
CA ASP A 313 7.69 -65.59 -21.71
C ASP A 313 7.81 -64.68 -22.96
N GLY A 314 9.06 -64.36 -23.30
CA GLY A 314 9.48 -63.93 -24.64
C GLY A 314 10.59 -62.86 -24.68
N PRO A 315 11.78 -63.14 -25.25
CA PRO A 315 12.92 -62.22 -25.25
C PRO A 315 12.95 -61.27 -26.47
N ARG A 316 13.63 -60.14 -26.28
CA ARG A 316 14.21 -59.24 -27.30
C ARG A 316 13.27 -58.62 -28.35
N GLN A 317 13.09 -57.30 -28.25
CA GLN A 317 13.59 -56.39 -29.29
C GLN A 317 13.66 -54.95 -28.73
N GLN A 318 14.88 -54.41 -28.68
CA GLN A 318 15.13 -53.00 -28.47
C GLN A 318 14.60 -52.24 -29.68
N GLN A 319 13.64 -51.34 -29.47
CA GLN A 319 13.38 -50.23 -30.38
C GLN A 319 13.90 -48.93 -29.73
N PRO A 320 14.62 -48.10 -30.50
CA PRO A 320 15.27 -46.91 -29.98
C PRO A 320 14.22 -45.83 -29.73
N PHE A 321 14.19 -45.29 -28.51
CA PHE A 321 13.58 -44.00 -28.26
C PHE A 321 14.40 -42.94 -29.01
N THR A 322 13.81 -42.37 -30.04
CA THR A 322 14.27 -41.11 -30.63
C THR A 322 14.05 -40.00 -29.61
N MET A 323 15.07 -39.76 -28.78
CA MET A 323 15.21 -38.49 -28.06
C MET A 323 15.42 -37.40 -29.10
N GLN A 324 14.42 -36.54 -29.25
CA GLN A 324 14.52 -35.31 -30.00
C GLN A 324 15.35 -34.32 -29.18
N GLU A 325 16.62 -34.18 -29.54
CA GLU A 325 17.57 -33.21 -29.02
C GLU A 325 17.06 -31.80 -29.36
N VAL A 326 16.68 -31.04 -28.34
CA VAL A 326 16.34 -29.63 -28.47
C VAL A 326 17.64 -28.86 -28.35
N ASP A 327 18.00 -28.13 -29.41
CA ASP A 327 19.22 -27.33 -29.55
C ASP A 327 19.25 -26.19 -28.51
N GLY A 328 19.69 -26.55 -27.30
CA GLY A 328 19.90 -25.64 -26.18
C GLY A 328 21.27 -24.98 -26.28
N ARG A 329 21.38 -23.96 -27.13
CA ARG A 329 22.51 -23.04 -27.12
C ARG A 329 22.72 -22.47 -25.70
N GLY A 330 23.86 -22.82 -25.11
CA GLY A 330 24.57 -21.94 -24.17
C GLY A 330 24.41 -22.20 -22.68
N ILE A 331 24.53 -23.45 -22.21
CA ILE A 331 24.89 -23.70 -20.81
C ILE A 331 26.41 -23.67 -20.72
N PHE A 332 26.97 -22.53 -20.30
CA PHE A 332 28.36 -22.43 -19.89
C PHE A 332 28.54 -23.21 -18.58
N ARG A 333 29.09 -24.42 -18.66
CA ARG A 333 29.67 -25.10 -17.49
C ARG A 333 31.04 -24.49 -17.24
N GLU A 334 31.19 -23.79 -16.11
CA GLU A 334 32.51 -23.48 -15.56
C GLU A 334 33.28 -24.78 -15.34
N LYS A 335 34.53 -24.81 -15.81
CA LYS A 335 35.45 -25.94 -15.62
C LYS A 335 35.90 -25.98 -14.15
N PRO A 336 35.94 -27.15 -13.52
CA PRO A 336 36.27 -27.29 -12.10
C PRO A 336 37.77 -27.10 -11.74
N ASP A 337 38.64 -26.69 -12.66
CA ASP A 337 40.10 -26.65 -12.43
C ASP A 337 40.78 -25.32 -12.82
N ASP A 338 40.04 -24.22 -12.93
CA ASP A 338 40.71 -22.92 -13.16
C ASP A 338 41.41 -22.44 -11.87
N PRO A 339 42.74 -22.25 -11.90
CA PRO A 339 43.50 -21.82 -10.74
C PRO A 339 43.09 -20.41 -10.34
N LEU A 340 42.74 -20.23 -9.07
CA LEU A 340 42.51 -18.92 -8.45
C LEU A 340 43.76 -18.07 -8.59
N VAL A 341 43.74 -17.11 -9.51
CA VAL A 341 44.76 -16.06 -9.59
C VAL A 341 44.43 -15.03 -8.52
N GLU A 342 45.16 -15.06 -7.40
CA GLU A 342 45.14 -13.99 -6.41
C GLU A 342 45.69 -12.72 -7.06
N LEU A 343 44.82 -11.72 -7.26
CA LEU A 343 45.24 -10.39 -7.65
C LEU A 343 45.98 -9.76 -6.48
N LEU A 344 47.26 -9.41 -6.71
CA LEU A 344 48.07 -8.64 -5.76
C LEU A 344 47.33 -7.35 -5.41
N VAL A 345 46.88 -7.22 -4.17
CA VAL A 345 46.32 -5.98 -3.64
C VAL A 345 47.49 -5.05 -3.35
N GLU A 346 47.57 -3.94 -4.08
CA GLU A 346 48.53 -2.87 -3.78
C GLU A 346 48.28 -2.31 -2.37
N PRO A 347 49.32 -2.09 -1.56
CA PRO A 347 49.17 -1.60 -0.20
C PRO A 347 48.55 -0.21 -0.22
N SER A 348 47.47 -0.06 0.55
CA SER A 348 46.79 1.21 0.74
C SER A 348 47.75 2.21 1.40
N GLU A 349 48.12 3.26 0.66
CA GLU A 349 48.93 4.34 1.21
C GLU A 349 48.21 4.99 2.40
N LEU A 350 48.91 5.03 3.53
CA LEU A 350 48.46 5.75 4.72
C LEU A 350 48.35 7.25 4.39
N PRO A 351 47.29 7.94 4.83
CA PRO A 351 47.25 9.39 4.77
C PRO A 351 48.29 9.98 5.73
N THR A 352 49.35 10.57 5.16
CA THR A 352 50.16 11.58 5.85
C THR A 352 49.32 12.82 6.06
N GLY A 353 49.11 13.21 7.33
CA GLY A 353 48.45 14.45 7.74
C GLY A 353 49.26 15.71 7.38
N PRO A 354 49.05 16.88 8.03
CA PRO A 354 48.30 17.17 9.27
C PRO A 354 46.87 17.71 9.10
#